data_AF-M1EPC6-F1
#
_entry.id   AF-M1EPC6-F1
#
_cell.length_a   1.000
_cell.length_b   1.000
_cell.length_c   1.000
_cell.angle_alpha   90.00
_cell.angle_beta   90.00
_cell.angle_gamma   90.00
#
_symmetry.space_group_name_H-M   'P 1'
#
loop_
_entity.id
_entity.type
_entity.pdbx_description
1 polymer ?
#
loop_
_entity_poly.entity_id
_entity_poly.type
_entity_poly.pdbx_seq_one_letter_code
_entity_poly.pdbx_strand_id
1 'polypeptide(L)'
;FLKNVARNYSSITRLHSVGKSVKGRNLWVLVVGRFPKEHRIGIPEFKYVANMHGDETVGRELLLHLIEHLVTHDGKDLEITNLINSTRIHFMPSMNPDGFEAVIKPDCFYSNGRENTNFYDLNRNFPDAFEFNNVSRQPETVAVMEWLKTETFVLSANLHGGALVASYPFDNGVPATGTSHSRSLTPDDDVFQYLAYTYASRNPTMKKG
;
A
#
# COMPACT_ATOMS: atom_id res chain seq x y z
N PHE A 1 -17.09 3.35 -7.52
CA PHE A 1 -15.87 3.69 -8.29
C PHE A 1 -15.18 2.47 -8.90
N LEU A 2 -14.46 1.63 -8.13
CA LEU A 2 -13.59 0.56 -8.67
C LEU A 2 -14.26 -0.39 -9.69
N LYS A 3 -15.50 -0.83 -9.40
CA LYS A 3 -16.27 -1.67 -10.33
C LYS A 3 -16.56 -0.99 -11.68
N ASN A 4 -16.73 0.33 -11.69
CA ASN A 4 -16.98 1.09 -12.91
C ASN A 4 -15.70 1.21 -13.74
N VAL A 5 -14.56 1.50 -13.09
CA VAL A 5 -13.24 1.49 -13.76
C VAL A 5 -12.96 0.13 -14.38
N ALA A 6 -13.15 -0.94 -13.60
CA ALA A 6 -12.94 -2.31 -14.07
C ALA A 6 -13.82 -2.70 -15.27
N ARG A 7 -15.03 -2.14 -15.37
CA ARG A 7 -15.94 -2.36 -16.50
C ARG A 7 -15.52 -1.56 -17.72
N ASN A 8 -15.27 -0.26 -17.54
CA ASN A 8 -15.02 0.67 -18.63
C ASN A 8 -13.62 0.50 -19.24
N TYR A 9 -12.64 0.09 -18.44
CA TYR A 9 -11.25 -0.11 -18.84
C TYR A 9 -10.81 -1.57 -18.68
N SER A 10 -11.71 -2.51 -18.99
CA SER A 10 -11.49 -3.95 -18.79
C SER A 10 -10.33 -4.54 -19.60
N SER A 11 -9.86 -3.86 -20.65
CA SER A 11 -8.69 -4.24 -21.45
C SER A 11 -7.38 -4.14 -20.67
N ILE A 12 -7.28 -3.18 -19.74
CA ILE A 12 -6.05 -2.87 -18.99
C ILE A 12 -6.25 -2.96 -17.48
N THR A 13 -7.42 -3.38 -17.01
CA THR A 13 -7.72 -3.48 -15.58
C THR A 13 -8.32 -4.83 -15.16
N ARG A 14 -8.06 -5.22 -13.91
CA ARG A 14 -8.71 -6.36 -13.25
C ARG A 14 -8.99 -6.03 -11.79
N LEU A 15 -10.26 -6.00 -11.43
CA LEU A 15 -10.69 -5.91 -10.02
C LEU A 15 -10.85 -7.31 -9.44
N HIS A 16 -10.27 -7.53 -8.26
CA HIS A 16 -10.51 -8.71 -7.45
C HIS A 16 -10.46 -8.33 -5.97
N SER A 17 -10.89 -9.25 -5.11
CA SER A 17 -10.73 -9.08 -3.67
C SER A 17 -9.79 -10.14 -3.14
N VAL A 18 -8.87 -9.75 -2.25
CA VAL A 18 -7.88 -10.66 -1.64
C VAL A 18 -8.37 -11.29 -0.34
N GLY A 19 -9.52 -10.86 0.15
CA GLY A 19 -10.09 -11.31 1.42
C GLY A 19 -11.19 -10.37 1.89
N LYS A 20 -11.63 -10.55 3.13
CA LYS A 20 -12.62 -9.69 3.76
C LYS A 20 -12.11 -9.19 5.11
N SER A 21 -12.52 -7.98 5.47
CA SER A 21 -12.37 -7.45 6.82
C SER A 21 -13.20 -8.24 7.83
N VAL A 22 -13.02 -7.94 9.12
CA VAL A 22 -13.82 -8.52 10.21
C VAL A 22 -15.32 -8.32 10.00
N LYS A 23 -15.78 -7.15 9.52
CA LYS A 23 -17.19 -6.88 9.19
C LYS A 23 -17.62 -7.36 7.80
N GLY A 24 -16.79 -8.16 7.12
CA GLY A 24 -17.12 -8.76 5.83
C GLY A 24 -16.98 -7.82 4.63
N ARG A 25 -16.31 -6.66 4.78
CA ARG A 25 -16.04 -5.75 3.66
C ARG A 25 -14.91 -6.31 2.81
N ASN A 26 -15.08 -6.28 1.49
CA ASN A 26 -14.07 -6.79 0.57
C ASN A 26 -12.79 -5.94 0.64
N LEU A 27 -11.65 -6.60 0.71
CA LEU A 27 -10.33 -5.99 0.54
C LEU A 27 -10.03 -5.95 -0.95
N TRP A 28 -10.43 -4.85 -1.60
CA TRP A 28 -10.36 -4.71 -3.04
C TRP A 28 -8.94 -4.39 -3.52
N VAL A 29 -8.52 -5.07 -4.58
CA VAL A 29 -7.32 -4.76 -5.35
C VAL A 29 -7.71 -4.55 -6.81
N LEU A 30 -7.37 -3.38 -7.35
CA LEU A 30 -7.47 -3.11 -8.78
C LEU A 30 -6.08 -3.19 -9.41
N VAL A 31 -5.91 -4.15 -10.30
CA VAL A 31 -4.71 -4.26 -11.12
C VAL A 31 -4.85 -3.38 -12.36
N VAL A 32 -3.80 -2.65 -12.72
CA VAL A 32 -3.65 -1.87 -13.95
C VAL A 32 -2.38 -2.34 -14.66
N GLY A 33 -2.49 -2.67 -15.94
CA GLY A 33 -1.34 -3.11 -16.74
C GLY A 33 -1.78 -3.66 -18.10
N ARG A 34 -0.85 -3.83 -19.03
CA ARG A 34 -1.15 -4.35 -20.38
C ARG A 34 -1.78 -5.74 -20.37
N PHE A 35 -1.38 -6.58 -19.42
CA PHE A 35 -1.93 -7.92 -19.21
C PHE A 35 -2.46 -8.03 -17.78
N PRO A 36 -3.64 -7.45 -17.47
CA PRO A 36 -4.05 -7.22 -16.09
C PRO A 36 -4.39 -8.51 -15.33
N LYS A 37 -4.72 -9.59 -16.05
CA LYS A 37 -5.21 -10.83 -15.45
C LYS A 37 -4.13 -11.78 -14.95
N GLU A 38 -2.95 -11.73 -15.53
CA GLU A 38 -1.92 -12.74 -15.32
C GLU A 38 -0.53 -12.11 -15.31
N HIS A 39 0.36 -12.69 -14.51
CA HIS A 39 1.77 -12.34 -14.52
C HIS A 39 2.41 -12.65 -15.89
N ARG A 40 3.40 -11.86 -16.28
CA ARG A 40 4.20 -12.06 -17.49
C ARG A 40 5.68 -11.92 -17.18
N ILE A 41 6.47 -12.87 -17.67
CA ILE A 41 7.94 -12.85 -17.54
C ILE A 41 8.48 -11.53 -18.10
N GLY A 42 9.34 -10.86 -17.33
CA GLY A 42 9.94 -9.58 -17.68
C GLY A 42 9.09 -8.35 -17.34
N ILE A 43 7.83 -8.52 -16.92
CA ILE A 43 6.99 -7.43 -16.43
C ILE A 43 6.99 -7.47 -14.89
N PRO A 44 7.60 -6.48 -14.20
CA PRO A 44 7.62 -6.44 -12.74
C PRO A 44 6.22 -6.21 -12.17
N GLU A 45 5.96 -6.85 -11.02
CA GLU A 45 4.77 -6.64 -10.21
C GLU A 45 5.04 -5.55 -9.17
N PHE A 46 4.28 -4.47 -9.22
CA PHE A 46 4.36 -3.36 -8.26
C PHE A 46 3.06 -3.28 -7.46
N LYS A 47 3.11 -2.87 -6.19
CA LYS A 47 1.89 -2.59 -5.43
C LYS A 47 1.93 -1.33 -4.56
N TYR A 48 0.79 -0.63 -4.55
CA TYR A 48 0.46 0.36 -3.53
C TYR A 48 -0.64 -0.18 -2.61
N VAL A 49 -0.43 -0.05 -1.30
CA VAL A 49 -1.45 -0.29 -0.28
C VAL A 49 -1.70 1.02 0.46
N ALA A 50 -2.92 1.31 0.86
CA ALA A 50 -3.21 2.50 1.66
C ALA A 50 -4.26 2.21 2.73
N ASN A 51 -4.37 3.15 3.68
CA ASN A 51 -5.44 3.18 4.66
C ASN A 51 -5.54 1.85 5.43
N MET A 52 -4.37 1.36 5.86
CA MET A 52 -4.27 0.26 6.82
C MET A 52 -4.60 0.74 8.24
N HIS A 53 -4.34 2.02 8.52
CA HIS A 53 -5.04 2.75 9.57
C HIS A 53 -6.24 3.46 8.94
N GLY A 54 -7.43 3.18 9.46
CA GLY A 54 -8.67 3.58 8.81
C GLY A 54 -8.90 5.09 8.77
N ASP A 55 -8.34 5.82 9.72
CA ASP A 55 -8.43 7.29 9.80
C ASP A 55 -7.33 8.05 9.05
N GLU A 56 -6.32 7.34 8.55
CA GLU A 56 -5.29 7.91 7.68
C GLU A 56 -5.78 7.89 6.21
N THR A 57 -6.62 8.86 5.87
CA THR A 57 -7.49 8.81 4.68
C THR A 57 -6.85 9.31 3.38
N VAL A 58 -5.80 10.14 3.44
CA VAL A 58 -5.21 10.76 2.23
C VAL A 58 -4.73 9.71 1.23
N GLY A 59 -4.02 8.68 1.70
CA GLY A 59 -3.53 7.60 0.84
C GLY A 59 -4.64 6.86 0.09
N ARG A 60 -5.80 6.65 0.74
CA ARG A 60 -6.97 5.99 0.13
C ARG A 60 -7.43 6.75 -1.09
N GLU A 61 -7.66 8.06 -0.95
CA GLU A 61 -8.15 8.91 -2.03
C GLU A 61 -7.09 9.11 -3.11
N LEU A 62 -5.82 9.28 -2.74
CA LEU A 62 -4.71 9.36 -3.72
C LEU A 62 -4.64 8.13 -4.61
N LEU A 63 -4.81 6.92 -4.08
CA LEU A 63 -4.82 5.71 -4.92
C LEU A 63 -6.03 5.65 -5.84
N LEU A 64 -7.20 6.10 -5.41
CA LEU A 64 -8.39 6.15 -6.28
C LEU A 64 -8.19 7.17 -7.43
N HIS A 65 -7.62 8.33 -7.15
CA HIS A 65 -7.29 9.34 -8.15
C HIS A 65 -6.15 8.88 -9.08
N LEU A 66 -5.13 8.21 -8.56
CA LEU A 66 -4.05 7.65 -9.39
C LEU A 66 -4.58 6.58 -10.34
N ILE A 67 -5.49 5.72 -9.88
CA ILE A 67 -6.20 4.76 -10.75
C ILE A 67 -6.91 5.50 -11.89
N GLU A 68 -7.71 6.53 -11.58
CA GLU A 68 -8.44 7.31 -12.58
C GLU A 68 -7.47 7.97 -13.57
N HIS A 69 -6.40 8.57 -13.06
CA HIS A 69 -5.39 9.25 -13.87
C HIS A 69 -4.75 8.29 -14.87
N LEU A 70 -4.27 7.12 -14.41
CA LEU A 70 -3.64 6.12 -15.27
C LEU A 70 -4.58 5.63 -16.37
N VAL A 71 -5.81 5.22 -16.02
CA VAL A 71 -6.72 4.61 -17.01
C VAL A 71 -7.27 5.63 -18.02
N THR A 72 -7.40 6.90 -17.64
CA THR A 72 -7.94 7.95 -18.53
C THR A 72 -6.89 8.54 -19.47
N HIS A 73 -5.61 8.42 -19.12
CA HIS A 73 -4.47 8.92 -19.88
C HIS A 73 -3.72 7.84 -20.66
N ASP A 74 -3.99 6.55 -20.41
CA ASP A 74 -3.50 5.47 -21.28
C ASP A 74 -3.91 5.72 -22.75
N GLY A 75 -2.93 5.61 -23.65
CA GLY A 75 -3.06 5.92 -25.08
C GLY A 75 -3.05 7.41 -25.43
N LYS A 76 -2.98 8.32 -24.46
CA LYS A 76 -2.89 9.77 -24.67
C LYS A 76 -1.56 10.34 -24.19
N ASP A 77 -1.10 9.88 -23.04
CA ASP A 77 0.18 10.27 -22.45
C ASP A 77 1.18 9.13 -22.64
N LEU A 78 2.31 9.43 -23.29
CA LEU A 78 3.32 8.43 -23.65
C LEU A 78 4.03 7.86 -22.41
N GLU A 79 4.27 8.67 -21.37
CA GLU A 79 4.93 8.22 -20.16
C GLU A 79 4.03 7.23 -19.40
N ILE A 80 2.76 7.59 -19.22
CA ILE A 80 1.76 6.73 -18.57
C ILE A 80 1.53 5.45 -19.37
N THR A 81 1.39 5.57 -20.69
CA THR A 81 1.19 4.40 -21.56
C THR A 81 2.38 3.45 -21.46
N ASN A 82 3.61 3.97 -21.46
CA ASN A 82 4.82 3.16 -21.30
C ASN A 82 4.88 2.51 -19.91
N LEU A 83 4.49 3.22 -18.86
CA LEU A 83 4.41 2.67 -17.50
C LEU A 83 3.42 1.51 -17.40
N ILE A 84 2.20 1.67 -17.94
CA ILE A 84 1.16 0.63 -17.96
C ILE A 84 1.58 -0.58 -18.83
N ASN A 85 2.34 -0.33 -19.90
CA ASN A 85 2.83 -1.39 -20.77
C ASN A 85 3.99 -2.19 -20.16
N SER A 86 4.83 -1.54 -19.36
CA SER A 86 6.05 -2.14 -18.81
C SER A 86 5.86 -2.72 -17.40
N THR A 87 4.80 -2.36 -16.68
CA THR A 87 4.60 -2.74 -15.28
C THR A 87 3.18 -3.25 -15.04
N ARG A 88 3.03 -4.23 -14.15
CA ARG A 88 1.72 -4.65 -13.64
C ARG A 88 1.53 -4.10 -12.23
N ILE A 89 0.65 -3.11 -12.12
CA ILE A 89 0.49 -2.27 -10.93
C ILE A 89 -0.77 -2.69 -10.17
N HIS A 90 -0.63 -3.00 -8.88
CA HIS A 90 -1.73 -3.41 -8.01
C HIS A 90 -2.05 -2.32 -6.99
N PHE A 91 -3.28 -1.83 -7.00
CA PHE A 91 -3.75 -0.81 -6.07
C PHE A 91 -4.72 -1.41 -5.06
N MET A 92 -4.39 -1.31 -3.76
CA MET A 92 -5.29 -1.56 -2.64
C MET A 92 -5.61 -0.23 -1.93
N PRO A 93 -6.70 0.46 -2.29
CA PRO A 93 -7.02 1.77 -1.73
C PRO A 93 -7.30 1.75 -0.22
N SER A 94 -7.81 0.64 0.32
CA SER A 94 -8.11 0.52 1.75
C SER A 94 -7.90 -0.91 2.23
N MET A 95 -6.89 -1.09 3.07
CA MET A 95 -6.63 -2.35 3.77
C MET A 95 -7.49 -2.49 5.03
N ASN A 96 -7.86 -1.37 5.67
CA ASN A 96 -8.75 -1.34 6.84
C ASN A 96 -10.05 -0.55 6.55
N PRO A 97 -10.94 -1.10 5.70
CA PRO A 97 -12.19 -0.43 5.39
C PRO A 97 -13.14 -0.36 6.60
N ASP A 98 -12.96 -1.24 7.61
CA ASP A 98 -13.80 -1.20 8.79
C ASP A 98 -13.47 -0.01 9.70
N GLY A 99 -12.18 0.22 9.94
CA GLY A 99 -11.68 1.36 10.71
C GLY A 99 -12.08 2.69 10.06
N PHE A 100 -11.95 2.79 8.73
CA PHE A 100 -12.38 3.98 7.98
C PHE A 100 -13.86 4.31 8.22
N GLU A 101 -14.72 3.30 8.13
CA GLU A 101 -16.17 3.48 8.28
C GLU A 101 -16.59 3.69 9.74
N ALA A 102 -15.71 3.40 10.72
CA ALA A 102 -15.96 3.64 12.13
C ALA A 102 -15.76 5.12 12.52
N VAL A 103 -15.06 5.91 11.70
CA VAL A 103 -14.87 7.34 11.94
C VAL A 103 -16.17 8.11 11.65
N ILE A 104 -16.88 8.49 12.72
CA ILE A 104 -18.10 9.32 12.62
C ILE A 104 -17.74 10.81 12.52
N LYS A 105 -16.71 11.22 13.26
CA LYS A 105 -16.20 12.60 13.29
C LYS A 105 -14.74 12.57 12.85
N PRO A 106 -14.40 13.14 11.69
CA PRO A 106 -13.01 13.19 11.25
C PRO A 106 -12.20 14.09 12.17
N ASP A 107 -10.94 13.71 12.41
CA ASP A 107 -9.99 14.42 13.25
C ASP A 107 -8.58 14.28 12.64
N CYS A 108 -7.68 15.20 13.00
CA CYS A 108 -6.31 15.21 12.48
C CYS A 108 -5.35 14.33 13.29
N PHE A 109 -5.65 14.03 14.56
CA PHE A 109 -4.74 13.40 15.51
C PHE A 109 -5.29 12.12 16.11
N TYR A 110 -6.57 12.09 16.50
CA TYR A 110 -7.17 10.97 17.20
C TYR A 110 -8.57 10.66 16.71
N SER A 111 -8.81 9.41 16.37
CA SER A 111 -10.14 8.90 16.08
C SER A 111 -10.28 7.45 16.53
N ASN A 112 -11.51 6.92 16.52
CA ASN A 112 -11.78 5.51 16.80
C ASN A 112 -11.64 4.61 15.55
N GLY A 113 -10.98 5.10 14.50
CA GLY A 113 -10.90 4.42 13.20
C GLY A 113 -9.52 3.93 12.81
N ARG A 114 -8.49 4.17 13.62
CA ARG A 114 -7.12 3.73 13.33
C ARG A 114 -7.03 2.21 13.27
N GLU A 115 -7.44 1.54 14.33
CA GLU A 115 -7.39 0.10 14.48
C GLU A 115 -8.43 -0.61 13.58
N ASN A 116 -8.31 -1.93 13.43
CA ASN A 116 -9.37 -2.72 12.81
C ASN A 116 -10.57 -2.88 13.77
N THR A 117 -11.65 -3.55 13.33
CA THR A 117 -12.86 -3.77 14.15
C THR A 117 -12.59 -4.42 15.51
N ASN A 118 -11.55 -5.23 15.62
CA ASN A 118 -11.19 -5.91 16.87
C ASN A 118 -10.21 -5.08 17.73
N PHE A 119 -9.99 -3.81 17.39
CA PHE A 119 -9.09 -2.89 18.09
C PHE A 119 -7.61 -3.30 18.04
N TYR A 120 -7.18 -3.96 16.96
CA TYR A 120 -5.76 -4.23 16.68
C TYR A 120 -5.20 -3.22 15.67
N ASP A 121 -4.00 -2.70 15.93
CA ASP A 121 -3.21 -1.97 14.94
C ASP A 121 -2.67 -2.97 13.90
N LEU A 122 -3.13 -2.85 12.65
CA LEU A 122 -2.74 -3.76 11.57
C LEU A 122 -1.25 -3.65 11.22
N ASN A 123 -0.61 -2.50 11.46
CA ASN A 123 0.83 -2.28 11.26
C ASN A 123 1.66 -2.71 12.48
N ARG A 124 1.04 -3.35 13.47
CA ARG A 124 1.71 -4.10 14.55
C ARG A 124 1.31 -5.58 14.55
N ASN A 125 0.58 -6.03 13.52
CA ASN A 125 0.00 -7.37 13.49
C ASN A 125 0.77 -8.37 12.60
N PHE A 126 1.75 -7.91 11.82
CA PHE A 126 2.58 -8.79 10.99
C PHE A 126 3.63 -9.54 11.84
N PRO A 127 4.09 -10.73 11.41
CA PRO A 127 5.28 -11.36 11.99
C PRO A 127 6.48 -10.40 11.96
N ASP A 128 7.22 -10.36 13.05
CA ASP A 128 8.41 -9.53 13.22
C ASP A 128 9.68 -10.40 13.14
N ALA A 129 10.75 -9.86 12.55
CA ALA A 129 12.01 -10.58 12.32
C ALA A 129 12.98 -10.49 13.51
N PHE A 130 12.76 -9.58 14.44
CA PHE A 130 13.62 -9.26 15.57
C PHE A 130 13.07 -9.80 16.89
N GLU A 131 11.74 -9.89 17.03
CA GLU A 131 11.08 -10.42 18.22
C GLU A 131 9.84 -11.27 17.93
N PHE A 132 9.44 -12.09 18.91
CA PHE A 132 8.27 -12.95 18.76
C PHE A 132 6.97 -12.15 18.90
N ASN A 133 6.38 -11.77 17.77
CA ASN A 133 5.10 -11.08 17.75
C ASN A 133 3.91 -12.08 17.82
N ASN A 134 3.46 -12.41 19.04
CA ASN A 134 2.44 -13.42 19.32
C ASN A 134 0.98 -12.92 19.26
N VAL A 135 0.74 -11.71 18.75
CA VAL A 135 -0.61 -11.15 18.65
C VAL A 135 -1.51 -11.97 17.73
N SER A 136 -2.81 -12.01 18.03
CA SER A 136 -3.79 -12.68 17.18
C SER A 136 -3.79 -12.07 15.77
N ARG A 137 -3.52 -12.88 14.74
CA ARG A 137 -3.47 -12.41 13.36
C ARG A 137 -4.87 -12.07 12.87
N GLN A 138 -5.04 -10.84 12.41
CA GLN A 138 -6.32 -10.31 11.98
C GLN A 138 -6.65 -10.75 10.54
N PRO A 139 -7.95 -10.84 10.17
CA PRO A 139 -8.35 -11.23 8.82
C PRO A 139 -7.70 -10.38 7.72
N GLU A 140 -7.56 -9.08 7.95
CA GLU A 140 -6.92 -8.16 7.00
C GLU A 140 -5.44 -8.47 6.82
N THR A 141 -4.71 -8.70 7.92
CA THR A 141 -3.29 -9.07 7.90
C THR A 141 -3.07 -10.41 7.21
N VAL A 142 -3.87 -11.42 7.54
CA VAL A 142 -3.79 -12.75 6.91
C VAL A 142 -4.07 -12.66 5.40
N ALA A 143 -5.11 -11.92 5.00
CA ALA A 143 -5.44 -11.74 3.59
C ALA A 143 -4.29 -11.08 2.82
N VAL A 144 -3.64 -10.06 3.39
CA VAL A 144 -2.48 -9.41 2.77
C VAL A 144 -1.25 -10.34 2.73
N MET A 145 -1.00 -11.11 3.79
CA MET A 145 0.08 -12.10 3.82
C MET A 145 -0.08 -13.17 2.74
N GLU A 146 -1.30 -13.69 2.56
CA GLU A 146 -1.57 -14.67 1.49
C GLU A 146 -1.49 -14.02 0.11
N TRP A 147 -2.01 -12.80 -0.06
CA TRP A 147 -1.89 -12.05 -1.31
C TRP A 147 -0.43 -11.80 -1.71
N LEU A 148 0.44 -11.43 -0.74
CA LEU A 148 1.87 -11.24 -0.96
C LEU A 148 2.57 -12.49 -1.51
N LYS A 149 2.01 -13.68 -1.31
CA LYS A 149 2.53 -14.95 -1.86
C LYS A 149 1.97 -15.29 -3.24
N THR A 150 0.89 -14.65 -3.67
CA THR A 150 0.21 -14.98 -4.95
C THR A 150 0.95 -14.45 -6.18
N GLU A 151 1.79 -13.42 -6.01
CA GLU A 151 2.50 -12.74 -7.09
C GLU A 151 3.93 -12.45 -6.64
N THR A 152 4.85 -12.28 -7.60
CA THR A 152 6.26 -11.95 -7.30
C THR A 152 6.44 -10.43 -7.23
N PHE A 153 5.94 -9.81 -6.15
CA PHE A 153 6.06 -8.36 -5.96
C PHE A 153 7.52 -7.91 -5.85
N VAL A 154 7.91 -6.97 -6.70
CA VAL A 154 9.28 -6.44 -6.77
C VAL A 154 9.44 -5.17 -5.94
N LEU A 155 8.48 -4.24 -6.04
CA LEU A 155 8.50 -2.98 -5.31
C LEU A 155 7.13 -2.69 -4.72
N SER A 156 7.13 -2.00 -3.57
CA SER A 156 5.91 -1.65 -2.87
C SER A 156 6.06 -0.37 -2.06
N ALA A 157 4.94 0.28 -1.81
CA ALA A 157 4.81 1.26 -0.74
C ALA A 157 3.42 1.15 -0.11
N ASN A 158 3.35 1.30 1.22
CA ASN A 158 2.10 1.45 1.94
C ASN A 158 1.97 2.91 2.44
N LEU A 159 0.79 3.50 2.27
CA LEU A 159 0.57 4.93 2.47
C LEU A 159 -0.10 5.22 3.82
N HIS A 160 0.48 6.16 4.54
CA HIS A 160 0.09 6.60 5.88
C HIS A 160 -0.19 8.10 5.96
N GLY A 161 -0.79 8.52 7.06
CA GLY A 161 -1.02 9.91 7.47
C GLY A 161 -0.55 10.17 8.90
N GLY A 162 -0.47 11.45 9.30
CA GLY A 162 -0.01 11.88 10.63
C GLY A 162 1.41 12.46 10.66
N ALA A 163 2.21 12.20 9.63
CA ALA A 163 3.49 12.85 9.38
C ALA A 163 3.67 13.08 7.87
N LEU A 164 4.72 13.84 7.50
CA LEU A 164 5.07 14.09 6.10
C LEU A 164 6.53 13.70 5.84
N VAL A 165 6.75 12.40 5.64
CA VAL A 165 8.08 11.79 5.42
C VAL A 165 7.92 10.52 4.59
N ALA A 166 8.99 10.08 3.91
CA ALA A 166 9.09 8.76 3.31
C ALA A 166 9.96 7.86 4.21
N SER A 167 9.32 7.04 5.06
CA SER A 167 10.03 6.06 5.90
C SER A 167 10.42 4.83 5.09
N TYR A 168 11.56 4.22 5.43
CA TYR A 168 12.06 3.00 4.80
C TYR A 168 12.59 2.02 5.85
N PRO A 169 12.70 0.72 5.54
CA PRO A 169 13.10 -0.29 6.51
C PRO A 169 14.53 -0.08 7.07
N PHE A 170 14.83 -0.62 8.25
CA PHE A 170 13.90 -1.37 9.11
C PHE A 170 13.15 -0.46 10.09
N ASP A 171 11.87 -0.76 10.32
CA ASP A 171 11.05 -0.09 11.34
C ASP A 171 11.29 -0.63 12.77
N ASN A 172 12.00 -1.76 12.88
CA ASN A 172 12.44 -2.37 14.14
C ASN A 172 13.92 -2.80 14.01
N GLY A 173 14.58 -3.26 15.08
CA GLY A 173 15.98 -3.61 15.00
C GLY A 173 16.56 -4.30 16.22
N VAL A 174 17.82 -4.71 16.08
CA VAL A 174 18.64 -5.30 17.13
C VAL A 174 20.01 -4.61 17.15
N PRO A 175 20.84 -4.78 18.19
CA PRO A 175 22.17 -4.15 18.22
C PRO A 175 23.01 -4.40 16.96
N ALA A 176 22.86 -5.56 16.31
CA ALA A 176 23.55 -5.90 15.07
C ALA A 176 23.13 -5.05 13.85
N THR A 177 21.89 -4.53 13.82
CA THR A 177 21.44 -3.60 12.76
C THR A 177 21.75 -2.14 13.09
N GLY A 178 22.35 -1.88 14.26
CA GLY A 178 22.86 -0.57 14.67
C GLY A 178 21.95 0.20 15.61
N THR A 179 21.02 -0.44 16.33
CA THR A 179 20.08 0.25 17.23
C THR A 179 20.77 1.07 18.32
N SER A 180 22.01 0.73 18.70
CA SER A 180 22.88 1.53 19.58
C SER A 180 23.22 2.92 19.03
N HIS A 181 23.04 3.14 17.73
CA HIS A 181 23.24 4.41 17.02
C HIS A 181 21.89 5.00 16.54
N SER A 182 20.77 4.59 17.15
CA SER A 182 19.41 5.03 16.77
C SER A 182 19.06 4.81 15.30
N ARG A 183 19.58 3.74 14.69
CA ARG A 183 19.29 3.32 13.31
C ARG A 183 19.17 1.80 13.22
N SER A 184 18.48 1.31 12.19
CA SER A 184 18.39 -0.13 11.89
C SER A 184 18.49 -0.31 10.38
N LEU A 185 19.71 -0.57 9.89
CA LEU A 185 20.01 -0.56 8.47
C LEU A 185 19.70 -1.90 7.80
N THR A 186 19.24 -1.84 6.56
CA THR A 186 19.09 -3.01 5.69
C THR A 186 20.38 -3.32 4.92
N PRO A 187 20.52 -4.54 4.37
CA PRO A 187 21.61 -4.82 3.42
C PRO A 187 21.58 -3.92 2.17
N ASP A 188 20.39 -3.51 1.72
CA ASP A 188 20.15 -2.66 0.54
C ASP A 188 19.78 -1.21 0.92
N ASP A 189 20.41 -0.69 1.99
CA ASP A 189 20.10 0.61 2.57
C ASP A 189 20.23 1.76 1.55
N ASP A 190 21.22 1.68 0.66
CA ASP A 190 21.43 2.63 -0.43
C ASP A 190 20.25 2.67 -1.41
N VAL A 191 19.71 1.50 -1.78
CA VAL A 191 18.52 1.38 -2.63
C VAL A 191 17.31 1.96 -1.93
N PHE A 192 17.10 1.65 -0.64
CA PHE A 192 15.96 2.19 0.12
C PHE A 192 16.04 3.71 0.31
N GLN A 193 17.23 4.24 0.61
CA GLN A 193 17.46 5.68 0.64
C GLN A 193 17.13 6.32 -0.71
N TYR A 194 17.58 5.73 -1.82
CA TYR A 194 17.25 6.21 -3.16
C TYR A 194 15.76 6.18 -3.45
N LEU A 195 15.04 5.10 -3.08
CA LEU A 195 13.59 4.96 -3.27
C LEU A 195 12.80 5.98 -2.44
N ALA A 196 13.16 6.16 -1.16
CA ALA A 196 12.55 7.15 -0.29
C ALA A 196 12.78 8.58 -0.81
N TYR A 197 14.03 8.90 -1.18
CA TYR A 197 14.37 10.18 -1.81
C TYR A 197 13.62 10.37 -3.13
N THR A 198 13.44 9.32 -3.92
CA THR A 198 12.73 9.40 -5.20
C THR A 198 11.32 9.94 -5.01
N TYR A 199 10.57 9.44 -4.02
CA TYR A 199 9.25 9.97 -3.71
C TYR A 199 9.32 11.38 -3.08
N ALA A 200 10.11 11.54 -2.01
CA ALA A 200 10.13 12.75 -1.21
C ALA A 200 10.56 14.00 -2.01
N SER A 201 11.57 13.86 -2.88
CA SER A 201 12.08 14.96 -3.72
C SER A 201 11.05 15.52 -4.71
N ARG A 202 10.02 14.74 -5.09
CA ARG A 202 8.92 15.17 -5.97
C ARG A 202 7.71 15.71 -5.20
N ASN A 203 7.72 15.66 -3.87
CA ASN A 203 6.72 16.31 -3.03
C ASN A 203 7.26 17.66 -2.49
N PRO A 204 6.69 18.82 -2.89
CA PRO A 204 7.23 20.14 -2.58
C PRO A 204 7.38 20.46 -1.08
N THR A 205 6.57 19.84 -0.23
CA THR A 205 6.61 20.06 1.23
C THR A 205 7.46 19.00 1.91
N MET A 206 7.34 17.72 1.50
CA MET A 206 8.13 16.63 2.08
C MET A 206 9.63 16.81 1.85
N LYS A 207 10.04 17.31 0.68
CA LYS A 207 11.46 17.55 0.36
C LYS A 207 12.18 18.59 1.24
N LYS A 208 11.43 19.32 2.07
CA LYS A 208 11.99 20.36 2.96
C LYS A 208 12.38 19.80 4.33
N GLY A 209 11.93 18.58 4.66
CA GLY A 209 12.25 17.88 5.90
C GLY A 209 13.56 17.13 5.81
#